data_AF-A0A954YN47-F1
#
_entry.id   AF-A0A954YN47-F1
#
_cell.length_a   1.000
_cell.length_b   1.000
_cell.length_c   1.000
_cell.angle_alpha   90.00
_cell.angle_beta   90.00
_cell.angle_gamma   90.00
#
_symmetry.space_group_name_H-M   'P 1'
#
loop_
_entity.id
_entity.type
_entity.pdbx_description
1 polymer ?
#
loop_
_entity_poly.entity_id
_entity_poly.type
_entity_poly.pdbx_seq_one_letter_code
_entity_poly.pdbx_strand_id
1 'polypeptide(L)'
;PKLLEALATRLMDKGSSIKEKGITGIFSGGTEFTPQWYRFASEELIEGVYMTPTYGNTLMGLACSKPFDPADQYKITYHAPQPRAVIEVVEFKDYNTCVGYGKTGRVKLTTLTKETFIPGFMERDEGEREAPYAQYPWDGVSGVRPFHELAKTTTVGVY
;
A
#
# COMPACT_ATOMS: atom_id res chain seq x y z
N PRO A 1 6.09 9.77 -0.36
CA PRO A 1 7.57 9.64 -0.24
C PRO A 1 8.35 10.98 -0.25
N LYS A 2 8.41 11.66 -1.40
CA LYS A 2 9.28 12.84 -1.59
C LYS A 2 9.01 14.01 -0.65
N LEU A 3 7.73 14.28 -0.34
CA LEU A 3 7.37 15.34 0.60
C LEU A 3 7.86 15.04 2.02
N LEU A 4 7.77 13.77 2.44
CA LEU A 4 8.24 13.37 3.77
C LEU A 4 9.75 13.53 3.88
N GLU A 5 10.49 13.06 2.87
CA GLU A 5 11.95 13.25 2.79
C GLU A 5 12.31 14.73 2.86
N ALA A 6 11.71 15.57 2.01
CA ALA A 6 12.01 17.00 1.99
C ALA A 6 11.72 17.69 3.34
N LEU A 7 10.61 17.31 4.00
CA LEU A 7 10.26 17.86 5.31
C LEU A 7 11.22 17.39 6.40
N ALA A 8 11.50 16.09 6.47
CA ALA A 8 12.39 15.51 7.46
C ALA A 8 13.81 16.08 7.32
N THR A 9 14.36 16.11 6.11
CA THR A 9 15.69 16.69 5.84
C THR A 9 15.77 18.15 6.25
N ARG A 10 14.77 18.97 5.88
CA ARG A 10 14.73 20.38 6.28
C ARG A 10 14.66 20.58 7.79
N LEU A 11 14.04 19.66 8.54
CA LEU A 11 14.02 19.72 10.00
C LEU A 11 15.37 19.32 10.58
N MET A 12 16.00 18.26 10.05
CA MET A 12 17.34 17.83 10.45
C MET A 12 18.38 18.94 10.24
N ASP A 13 18.34 19.62 9.10
CA ASP A 13 19.21 20.78 8.80
C ASP A 13 19.04 21.93 9.81
N LYS A 14 17.88 22.00 10.48
CA LYS A 14 17.57 22.99 11.52
C LYS A 14 17.81 22.45 12.93
N GLY A 15 18.47 21.30 13.08
CA GLY A 15 18.72 20.66 14.36
C GLY A 15 17.44 20.18 15.05
N SER A 16 16.43 19.75 14.28
CA SER A 16 15.17 19.24 14.82
C SER A 16 14.68 17.98 14.08
N SER A 17 13.60 17.36 14.55
CA SER A 17 13.00 16.17 13.92
C SER A 17 11.48 16.29 13.74
N ILE A 18 10.90 15.37 12.97
CA ILE A 18 9.44 15.26 12.79
C ILE A 18 8.74 15.10 14.14
N LYS A 19 9.29 14.25 15.02
CA LYS A 19 8.77 13.99 16.36
C LYS A 19 8.80 15.22 17.26
N GLU A 20 9.88 16.01 17.22
CA GLU A 20 10.01 17.24 18.01
C GLU A 20 9.06 18.36 17.55
N LYS A 21 8.56 18.28 16.32
CA LYS A 21 7.47 19.15 15.86
C LYS A 21 6.09 18.67 16.30
N GLY A 22 6.02 17.63 17.12
CA GLY A 22 4.78 17.10 17.69
C GLY A 22 4.01 16.18 16.73
N ILE A 23 4.59 15.80 15.58
CA ILE A 23 3.96 14.86 14.65
C ILE A 23 4.15 13.45 15.21
N THR A 24 3.05 12.78 15.54
CA THR A 24 3.05 11.44 16.14
C THR A 24 2.74 10.32 15.16
N GLY A 25 2.18 10.66 14.00
CA GLY A 25 1.74 9.69 13.00
C GLY A 25 1.79 10.24 11.59
N ILE A 26 2.16 9.39 10.64
CA ILE A 26 2.20 9.67 9.21
C ILE A 26 1.41 8.60 8.47
N PHE A 27 0.44 9.07 7.69
CA PHE A 27 -0.29 8.29 6.72
C PHE A 27 0.33 8.55 5.34
N SER A 28 0.72 7.50 4.61
CA SER A 28 1.37 7.70 3.31
C SER A 28 0.81 6.80 2.23
N GLY A 29 0.24 7.43 1.21
CA GLY A 29 -0.30 6.79 0.02
C GLY A 29 0.70 6.75 -1.13
N GLY A 30 0.33 5.96 -2.14
CA GLY A 30 1.05 5.83 -3.41
C GLY A 30 1.72 4.47 -3.59
N THR A 31 2.00 4.10 -4.84
CA THR A 31 2.61 2.83 -5.22
C THR A 31 4.14 2.89 -5.30
N GLU A 32 4.75 4.05 -5.04
CA GLU A 32 6.22 4.24 -5.00
C GLU A 32 6.87 3.73 -3.69
N PHE A 33 6.14 2.95 -2.90
CA PHE A 33 6.56 2.47 -1.59
C PHE A 33 7.33 1.15 -1.67
N THR A 34 8.66 1.23 -1.72
CA THR A 34 9.50 0.04 -1.63
C THR A 34 9.79 -0.34 -0.17
N PRO A 35 10.03 -1.63 0.15
CA PRO A 35 10.47 -2.04 1.49
C PRO A 35 11.72 -1.30 1.96
N GLN A 36 12.68 -1.06 1.05
CA GLN A 36 13.90 -0.32 1.36
C GLN A 36 13.61 1.14 1.71
N TRP A 37 12.70 1.78 0.98
CA TRP A 37 12.28 3.14 1.30
C TRP A 37 11.56 3.19 2.65
N TYR A 38 10.66 2.24 2.92
CA TYR A 38 9.94 2.19 4.18
C TYR A 38 10.86 1.99 5.37
N ARG A 39 11.89 1.14 5.21
CA ARG A 39 12.98 1.01 6.17
C ARG A 39 13.68 2.35 6.41
N PHE A 40 14.20 2.96 5.35
CA PHE A 40 14.93 4.23 5.45
C PHE A 40 14.07 5.32 6.10
N ALA A 41 12.80 5.44 5.72
CA ALA A 41 11.90 6.40 6.33
C ALA A 41 11.73 6.12 7.83
N SER A 42 11.41 4.89 8.20
CA SER A 42 11.13 4.50 9.59
C SER A 42 12.35 4.63 10.50
N GLU A 43 13.53 4.25 10.01
CA GLU A 43 14.78 4.25 10.79
C GLU A 43 15.43 5.64 10.81
N GLU A 44 15.44 6.38 9.69
CA GLU A 44 16.28 7.58 9.53
C GLU A 44 15.49 8.89 9.50
N LEU A 45 14.26 8.91 8.95
CA LEU A 45 13.52 10.17 8.75
C LEU A 45 12.55 10.48 9.89
N ILE A 46 11.93 9.42 10.44
CA ILE A 46 10.78 9.53 11.33
C ILE A 46 10.90 8.61 12.54
N GLU A 47 12.12 8.47 13.07
CA GLU A 47 12.40 7.60 14.22
C GLU A 47 11.41 7.86 15.38
N GLY A 48 10.68 6.81 15.77
CA GLY A 48 9.70 6.87 16.86
C GLY A 48 8.38 7.57 16.53
N VAL A 49 8.10 7.85 15.26
CA VAL A 49 6.80 8.34 14.75
C VAL A 49 6.07 7.17 14.09
N TYR A 50 4.78 7.02 14.37
CA TYR A 50 3.98 5.96 13.75
C TYR A 50 3.87 6.19 12.24
N MET A 51 4.02 5.13 11.44
CA MET A 51 3.80 5.20 10.00
C MET A 51 2.88 4.08 9.54
N THR A 52 1.87 4.44 8.74
CA THR A 52 1.00 3.50 8.05
C THR A 52 1.03 3.76 6.55
N PRO A 53 1.85 3.00 5.78
CA PRO A 53 1.70 2.94 4.34
C PRO A 53 0.30 2.47 3.97
N THR A 54 -0.27 3.03 2.91
CA THR A 54 -1.62 2.66 2.45
C THR A 54 -1.74 2.60 0.94
N TYR A 55 -2.47 1.60 0.48
CA TYR A 55 -2.88 1.48 -0.90
C TYR A 55 -4.30 2.02 -1.04
N GLY A 56 -4.52 2.99 -1.92
CA GLY A 56 -5.81 3.66 -2.02
C GLY A 56 -6.19 3.96 -3.45
N ASN A 57 -7.50 3.90 -3.71
CA ASN A 57 -8.12 4.37 -4.94
C ASN A 57 -9.54 4.86 -4.67
N THR A 58 -10.14 5.54 -5.65
CA THR A 58 -11.44 6.20 -5.50
C THR A 58 -12.58 5.24 -5.13
N LEU A 59 -12.52 3.98 -5.58
CA LEU A 59 -13.59 3.00 -5.38
C LEU A 59 -13.50 2.34 -4.00
N MET A 60 -12.29 1.97 -3.60
CA MET A 60 -12.01 1.30 -2.33
C MET A 60 -11.96 2.25 -1.13
N GLY A 61 -11.46 3.47 -1.33
CA GLY A 61 -10.95 4.30 -0.24
C GLY A 61 -9.51 3.91 0.09
N LEU A 62 -9.27 3.42 1.30
CA LEU A 62 -7.92 3.16 1.82
C LEU A 62 -7.81 1.72 2.35
N ALA A 63 -6.89 0.95 1.79
CA ALA A 63 -6.39 -0.31 2.35
C ALA A 63 -5.19 -0.01 3.25
N CYS A 64 -5.38 -0.22 4.56
CA CYS A 64 -4.32 -0.05 5.54
C CYS A 64 -3.30 -1.18 5.42
N SER A 65 -2.03 -0.87 5.69
CA SER A 65 -1.02 -1.89 5.83
C SER A 65 -1.17 -2.64 7.17
N LYS A 66 -0.68 -3.88 7.20
CA LYS A 66 -0.35 -4.57 8.45
C LYS A 66 0.62 -3.68 9.26
N PRO A 67 0.47 -3.56 10.59
CA PRO A 67 1.46 -2.90 11.43
C PRO A 67 2.87 -3.48 11.20
N PHE A 68 3.89 -2.65 11.31
CA PHE A 68 5.28 -3.08 11.16
C PHE A 68 5.61 -4.25 12.09
N ASP A 69 6.19 -5.28 11.51
CA ASP A 69 6.76 -6.43 12.19
C ASP A 69 8.17 -6.66 11.63
N PRO A 70 9.23 -6.69 12.46
CA PRO A 70 10.58 -7.00 12.01
C PRO A 70 10.67 -8.30 11.21
N ALA A 71 9.80 -9.28 11.47
CA ALA A 71 9.74 -10.54 10.75
C ALA A 71 9.35 -10.37 9.27
N ASP A 72 8.64 -9.30 8.91
CA ASP A 72 8.23 -9.02 7.54
C ASP A 72 9.35 -8.39 6.70
N GLN A 73 10.52 -8.08 7.29
CA GLN A 73 11.64 -7.43 6.61
C GLN A 73 11.23 -6.16 5.83
N TYR A 74 10.39 -5.32 6.46
CA TYR A 74 9.83 -4.10 5.87
C TYR A 74 8.90 -4.34 4.66
N LYS A 75 8.48 -5.59 4.39
CA LYS A 75 7.43 -5.85 3.40
C LYS A 75 6.14 -5.18 3.85
N ILE A 76 5.55 -4.42 2.93
CA ILE A 76 4.30 -3.72 3.17
C ILE A 76 3.17 -4.53 2.56
N THR A 77 2.28 -5.03 3.41
CA THR A 77 1.10 -5.80 3.01
C THR A 77 -0.15 -5.00 3.29
N TYR A 78 -0.94 -4.71 2.27
CA TYR A 78 -2.18 -3.95 2.35
C TYR A 78 -3.38 -4.88 2.41
N HIS A 79 -4.33 -4.59 3.30
CA HIS A 79 -5.58 -5.32 3.40
C HIS A 79 -6.75 -4.37 3.12
N ALA A 80 -7.59 -4.75 2.14
CA ALA A 80 -8.77 -3.97 1.78
C ALA A 80 -9.77 -3.88 2.97
N PRO A 81 -10.52 -2.78 3.10
CA PRO A 81 -11.50 -2.62 4.18
C PRO A 81 -12.76 -3.46 3.91
N GLN A 82 -12.67 -4.77 4.15
CA GLN A 82 -13.83 -5.66 4.05
C GLN A 82 -14.87 -5.34 5.15
N PRO A 83 -16.17 -5.50 4.86
CA PRO A 83 -16.76 -6.01 3.61
C PRO A 83 -16.99 -4.95 2.53
N ARG A 84 -16.65 -3.67 2.79
CA ARG A 84 -16.91 -2.57 1.84
C ARG A 84 -16.13 -2.72 0.53
N ALA A 85 -14.91 -3.22 0.60
CA ALA A 85 -14.06 -3.44 -0.55
C ALA A 85 -13.26 -4.73 -0.39
N VAL A 86 -13.17 -5.52 -1.46
CA VAL A 86 -12.44 -6.79 -1.52
C VAL A 86 -11.39 -6.67 -2.61
N ILE A 87 -10.13 -6.95 -2.26
CA ILE A 87 -9.04 -7.12 -3.22
C ILE A 87 -8.81 -8.61 -3.42
N GLU A 88 -8.72 -9.01 -4.67
CA GLU A 88 -8.22 -10.30 -5.11
C GLU A 88 -6.99 -10.08 -6.01
N VAL A 89 -6.02 -10.99 -5.97
CA VAL A 89 -4.88 -10.98 -6.88
C VAL A 89 -5.05 -12.16 -7.83
N VAL A 90 -5.29 -11.87 -9.11
CA VAL A 90 -5.74 -12.85 -10.10
C VAL A 90 -4.72 -13.08 -11.21
N GLU A 91 -4.78 -14.23 -11.87
CA GLU A 91 -3.88 -14.54 -12.98
C GLU A 91 -4.00 -13.52 -14.12
N PHE A 92 -2.91 -13.28 -14.86
CA PHE A 92 -2.92 -12.29 -15.94
C PHE A 92 -3.80 -12.67 -17.14
N LYS A 93 -4.09 -13.96 -17.31
CA LYS A 93 -4.86 -14.50 -18.44
C LYS A 93 -6.24 -15.04 -18.06
N ASP A 94 -6.46 -15.32 -16.77
CA ASP A 94 -7.75 -15.77 -16.24
C ASP A 94 -8.08 -15.03 -14.93
N TYR A 95 -8.94 -14.01 -15.04
CA TYR A 95 -9.33 -13.16 -13.92
C TYR A 95 -10.28 -13.83 -12.92
N ASN A 96 -10.72 -15.06 -13.18
CA ASN A 96 -11.51 -15.85 -12.24
C ASN A 96 -10.64 -16.68 -11.28
N THR A 97 -9.35 -16.78 -11.56
CA THR A 97 -8.43 -17.60 -10.78
C THR A 97 -7.51 -16.70 -9.95
N CYS A 98 -7.59 -16.81 -8.63
CA CYS A 98 -6.62 -16.17 -7.73
C CYS A 98 -5.26 -16.88 -7.83
N VAL A 99 -4.19 -16.11 -7.88
CA VAL A 99 -2.83 -16.66 -7.84
C VAL A 99 -2.53 -17.27 -6.46
N GLY A 100 -1.52 -18.12 -6.34
CA GLY A 100 -1.06 -18.63 -5.04
C GLY A 100 -0.45 -17.54 -4.15
N TYR A 101 -0.33 -17.77 -2.84
CA TYR A 101 0.36 -16.83 -1.95
C TYR A 101 1.82 -16.62 -2.38
N GLY A 102 2.29 -15.37 -2.27
CA GLY A 102 3.59 -14.91 -2.74
C GLY A 102 3.74 -14.90 -4.27
N LYS A 103 2.68 -15.19 -5.03
CA LYS A 103 2.69 -15.08 -6.49
C LYS A 103 2.14 -13.74 -6.93
N THR A 104 2.70 -13.22 -8.02
CA THR A 104 2.25 -11.98 -8.64
C THR A 104 1.05 -12.22 -9.54
N GLY A 105 0.06 -11.33 -9.44
CA GLY A 105 -1.05 -11.25 -10.36
C GLY A 105 -1.58 -9.82 -10.47
N ARG A 106 -2.63 -9.64 -11.27
CA ARG A 106 -3.31 -8.34 -11.40
C ARG A 106 -4.25 -8.13 -10.23
N VAL A 107 -4.34 -6.91 -9.74
CA VAL A 107 -5.27 -6.55 -8.67
C VAL A 107 -6.69 -6.41 -9.25
N LYS A 108 -7.63 -7.13 -8.65
CA LYS A 108 -9.07 -7.09 -8.96
C LYS A 108 -9.80 -6.58 -7.72
N LEU A 109 -10.55 -5.49 -7.87
CA LEU A 109 -11.29 -4.84 -6.81
C LEU A 109 -12.79 -5.08 -6.96
N THR A 110 -13.44 -5.52 -5.88
CA THR A 110 -14.89 -5.48 -5.76
C THR A 110 -15.27 -4.47 -4.69
N THR A 111 -16.14 -3.51 -5.02
CA THR A 111 -16.68 -2.52 -4.07
C THR A 111 -18.15 -2.81 -3.82
N LEU A 112 -18.54 -2.83 -2.54
CA LEU A 112 -19.90 -3.05 -2.08
C LEU A 112 -20.24 -2.11 -0.92
N THR A 113 -21.01 -1.07 -1.20
CA THR A 113 -21.62 -0.18 -0.19
C THR A 113 -23.14 -0.26 -0.30
N LYS A 114 -23.86 0.49 0.55
CA LYS A 114 -25.33 0.59 0.44
C LYS A 114 -25.76 1.25 -0.87
N GLU A 115 -24.92 2.15 -1.40
CA GLU A 115 -25.21 3.00 -2.54
C GLU A 115 -24.62 2.46 -3.85
N THR A 116 -23.54 1.67 -3.78
CA THR A 116 -22.74 1.31 -4.96
C THR A 116 -22.29 -0.16 -4.89
N PHE A 117 -22.46 -0.86 -6.01
CA PHE A 117 -21.87 -2.18 -6.23
C PHE A 117 -21.11 -2.20 -7.55
N ILE A 118 -19.80 -2.48 -7.48
CA ILE A 118 -18.91 -2.62 -8.63
C ILE A 118 -18.16 -3.94 -8.49
N PRO A 119 -18.59 -5.02 -9.16
CA PRO A 119 -17.91 -6.30 -9.11
C PRO A 119 -16.70 -6.36 -10.04
N GLY A 120 -15.58 -6.87 -9.53
CA GLY A 120 -14.45 -7.30 -10.35
C GLY A 120 -13.80 -6.20 -11.21
N PHE A 121 -13.76 -4.96 -10.72
CA PHE A 121 -13.04 -3.87 -11.38
C PHE A 121 -11.56 -4.19 -11.44
N MET A 122 -11.00 -4.25 -12.66
CA MET A 122 -9.59 -4.55 -12.86
C MET A 122 -8.76 -3.29 -12.64
N GLU A 123 -8.00 -3.26 -11.55
CA GLU A 123 -7.12 -2.14 -11.23
C GLU A 123 -6.01 -2.00 -12.28
N ARG A 124 -5.35 -0.84 -12.24
CA ARG A 124 -4.16 -0.56 -13.06
C ARG A 124 -2.87 -0.99 -12.37
N ASP A 125 -3.00 -1.79 -11.33
CA ASP A 125 -1.90 -2.28 -10.51
C ASP A 125 -1.82 -3.81 -10.55
N GLU A 126 -0.62 -4.31 -10.31
CA GLU A 126 -0.30 -5.70 -10.00
C GLU A 126 0.44 -5.78 -8.67
N GLY A 127 0.46 -6.96 -8.05
CA GLY A 127 1.13 -7.18 -6.78
C GLY A 127 1.16 -8.65 -6.40
N GLU A 128 1.79 -8.97 -5.28
CA GLU A 128 1.82 -10.32 -4.74
C GLU A 128 0.63 -10.58 -3.82
N ARG A 129 0.02 -11.76 -3.93
CA ARG A 129 -1.03 -12.20 -2.99
C ARG A 129 -0.43 -12.53 -1.64
N GLU A 130 -0.94 -11.92 -0.58
CA GLU A 130 -0.47 -12.13 0.78
C GLU A 130 -1.52 -12.83 1.65
N ALA A 131 -1.04 -13.57 2.63
CA ALA A 131 -1.90 -14.33 3.55
C ALA A 131 -2.67 -13.40 4.50
N PRO A 132 -3.79 -13.87 5.09
CA PRO A 132 -4.52 -13.16 6.12
C PRO A 132 -3.66 -12.76 7.33
N TYR A 133 -4.04 -11.67 7.99
CA TYR A 133 -3.46 -11.19 9.24
C TYR A 133 -4.51 -11.24 10.37
N ALA A 134 -4.10 -11.36 11.63
CA ALA A 134 -5.05 -11.53 12.74
C ALA A 134 -6.13 -10.43 12.82
N GLN A 135 -5.78 -9.17 12.53
CA GLN A 135 -6.75 -8.06 12.49
C GLN A 135 -7.49 -7.94 11.15
N TYR A 136 -6.92 -8.52 10.09
CA TYR A 136 -7.46 -8.52 8.73
C TYR A 136 -7.55 -9.97 8.26
N PRO A 137 -8.57 -10.73 8.70
CA PRO A 137 -8.67 -12.18 8.47
C PRO A 137 -9.07 -12.54 7.02
N TRP A 138 -8.51 -11.83 6.06
CA TRP A 138 -8.65 -12.01 4.62
C TRP A 138 -7.34 -11.63 3.92
N ASP A 139 -7.21 -12.09 2.68
CA ASP A 139 -6.00 -11.90 1.88
C ASP A 139 -5.61 -10.43 1.72
N GLY A 140 -4.30 -10.22 1.62
CA GLY A 140 -3.71 -8.92 1.33
C GLY A 140 -3.03 -8.88 -0.04
N VAL A 141 -2.48 -7.71 -0.35
CA VAL A 141 -1.59 -7.51 -1.49
C VAL A 141 -0.33 -6.76 -1.06
N SER A 142 0.84 -7.18 -1.53
CA SER A 142 2.09 -6.45 -1.37
C SER A 142 2.70 -6.07 -2.72
N GLY A 143 3.79 -5.29 -2.68
CA GLY A 143 4.58 -4.96 -3.87
C GLY A 143 3.79 -4.28 -4.98
N VAL A 144 2.72 -3.56 -4.60
CA VAL A 144 1.78 -2.92 -5.52
C VAL A 144 2.54 -1.98 -6.45
N ARG A 145 2.38 -2.19 -7.75
CA ARG A 145 3.09 -1.48 -8.82
C ARG A 145 2.22 -1.38 -10.07
N PRO A 146 2.50 -0.43 -10.98
CA PRO A 146 1.74 -0.32 -12.22
C PRO A 146 1.72 -1.65 -12.99
N PHE A 147 0.53 -2.01 -13.48
CA PHE A 147 0.33 -3.21 -14.27
C PHE A 147 1.20 -3.15 -15.53
N HIS A 148 2.03 -4.18 -15.74
CA HIS A 148 3.12 -4.14 -16.71
C HIS A 148 2.66 -3.91 -18.17
N GLU A 149 1.44 -4.30 -18.53
CA GLU A 149 0.88 -4.04 -19.86
C GLU A 149 0.54 -2.56 -20.09
N LEU A 150 0.17 -1.83 -19.02
CA LEU A 150 -0.18 -0.41 -19.06
C LEU A 150 1.01 0.51 -18.76
N ALA A 151 2.02 0.01 -18.05
CA ALA A 151 3.23 0.73 -17.66
C ALA A 151 4.04 1.25 -18.87
N LYS A 152 3.87 0.67 -20.07
CA LYS A 152 4.47 1.18 -21.31
C LYS A 152 3.91 2.54 -21.76
N THR A 153 2.82 3.03 -21.15
CA THR A 153 2.07 4.21 -21.63
C THR A 153 1.78 5.28 -20.57
N THR A 154 2.21 5.12 -19.31
CA THR A 154 1.77 6.00 -18.21
C THR A 154 2.90 6.55 -17.35
N THR A 155 2.86 7.85 -17.08
CA THR A 155 3.64 8.53 -16.04
C THR A 155 2.97 8.32 -14.68
N VAL A 156 3.72 7.88 -13.67
CA VAL A 156 3.22 7.76 -12.29
C VAL A 156 2.99 9.16 -11.72
N GLY A 157 1.74 9.45 -11.33
CA GLY A 157 1.36 10.70 -10.65
C GLY A 157 1.42 10.55 -9.13
N VAL A 158 1.76 11.63 -8.43
CA VAL A 158 1.71 11.70 -6.96
C VAL A 158 0.27 12.00 -6.57
N TYR A 159 -0.35 11.13 -5.75
CA TYR A 159 -1.66 11.37 -5.11
C TYR A 159 -1.47 11.78 -3.66
#